data_AF-A0A4U9HPP6-F1
#
_entry.id   AF-A0A4U9HPP6-F1
#
_cell.length_a   1.000
_cell.length_b   1.000
_cell.length_c   1.000
_cell.angle_alpha   90.00
_cell.angle_beta   90.00
_cell.angle_gamma   90.00
#
_symmetry.space_group_name_H-M   'P 1'
#
loop_
_entity.id
_entity.type
_entity.pdbx_description
1 polymer ?
#
loop_
_entity_poly.entity_id
_entity_poly.type
_entity_poly.pdbx_seq_one_letter_code
_entity_poly.pdbx_strand_id
1 'polypeptide(L)' 'MVDVSAKAETVREARAEAFVTMLPETLSMIIDGSHHKGDVFATARIAGIQAAKRTWELIPLCHPLMLRQSGK' A
#
# COMPACT_ATOMS: atom_id res chain seq x y z
N MET A 1 10.45 -0.12 19.75
CA MET A 1 9.33 -1.07 19.82
C MET A 1 8.80 -1.07 21.24
N VAL A 2 7.51 -0.81 21.45
CA VAL A 2 6.89 -0.88 22.78
C VAL A 2 6.34 -2.29 23.01
N ASP A 3 6.44 -2.85 24.21
CA ASP A 3 5.78 -4.13 24.48
C ASP A 3 4.26 -3.98 24.35
N VAL A 4 3.63 -4.87 23.60
CA VAL A 4 2.19 -4.91 23.34
C VAL A 4 1.54 -6.21 23.78
N SER A 5 2.29 -7.11 24.44
CA SER A 5 1.84 -8.46 24.81
C SER A 5 0.63 -8.46 25.77
N ALA A 6 0.50 -7.42 26.59
CA ALA A 6 -0.63 -7.26 27.51
C ALA A 6 -1.91 -6.72 26.85
N LYS A 7 -1.87 -6.32 25.56
CA LYS A 7 -3.04 -5.79 24.86
C LYS A 7 -3.90 -6.95 24.33
N ALA A 8 -5.22 -6.82 24.48
CA ALA A 8 -6.15 -7.80 23.94
C ALA A 8 -6.07 -7.90 22.41
N GLU A 9 -6.10 -9.13 21.90
CA GLU A 9 -6.23 -9.40 20.47
C GLU A 9 -7.65 -9.03 20.00
N THR A 10 -7.70 -8.25 18.93
CA THR A 10 -8.93 -7.72 18.35
C THR A 10 -8.77 -7.65 16.83
N VAL A 11 -9.88 -7.62 16.09
CA VAL A 11 -9.85 -7.29 14.67
C VAL A 11 -9.51 -5.80 14.53
N ARG A 12 -8.47 -5.49 13.76
CA ARG A 12 -8.00 -4.12 13.53
C ARG A 12 -8.04 -3.82 12.04
N GLU A 13 -8.64 -2.69 11.68
CA GLU A 13 -8.72 -2.17 10.31
C GLU A 13 -8.25 -0.71 10.29
N ALA A 14 -7.59 -0.31 9.20
CA ALA A 14 -7.23 1.08 8.91
C ALA A 14 -7.38 1.33 7.41
N ARG A 15 -7.71 2.57 7.02
CA ARG A 15 -7.81 3.02 5.64
C ARG A 15 -7.02 4.31 5.45
N ALA A 16 -6.35 4.43 4.31
CA ALA A 16 -5.58 5.60 3.92
C ALA A 16 -5.77 5.85 2.42
N GLU A 17 -5.61 7.11 1.99
CA GLU A 17 -5.69 7.53 0.60
C GLU A 17 -4.51 8.43 0.23
N ALA A 18 -4.19 8.50 -1.07
CA ALA A 18 -3.13 9.33 -1.61
C ALA A 18 -3.48 9.77 -3.04
N PHE A 19 -2.95 10.93 -3.44
CA PHE A 19 -3.11 11.50 -4.77
C PHE A 19 -1.75 11.75 -5.41
N VAL A 20 -1.66 11.50 -6.72
CA VAL A 20 -0.48 11.84 -7.53
C VAL A 20 -0.92 12.83 -8.60
N THR A 21 -0.58 14.09 -8.40
CA THR A 21 -0.83 15.13 -9.40
C THR A 21 0.11 14.97 -10.59
N MET A 22 -0.43 15.09 -11.80
CA MET A 22 0.34 14.95 -13.04
C MET A 22 -0.26 15.83 -14.15
N LEU A 23 0.45 15.93 -15.26
CA LEU A 23 -0.05 16.60 -16.46
C LEU A 23 -1.21 15.81 -17.09
N PRO A 24 -2.19 16.48 -17.73
CA PRO A 24 -3.31 15.81 -18.40
C PRO A 24 -2.88 14.73 -19.41
N GLU A 25 -1.82 15.01 -20.17
CA GLU A 25 -1.29 14.09 -21.19
C GLU A 25 -0.69 12.83 -20.55
N THR A 26 -0.11 12.96 -19.34
CA THR A 26 0.41 11.82 -18.58
C THR A 26 -0.72 10.89 -18.15
N LEU A 27 -1.82 11.47 -17.65
CA LEU A 27 -2.99 10.70 -17.25
C LEU A 27 -3.63 9.99 -18.46
N SER A 28 -3.74 10.67 -19.61
CA SER A 28 -4.26 10.05 -20.85
C SER A 28 -3.45 8.81 -21.23
N MET A 29 -2.11 8.92 -21.27
CA MET A 29 -1.25 7.77 -21.59
C MET A 29 -1.42 6.58 -20.64
N ILE A 30 -1.69 6.84 -19.36
CA ILE A 30 -1.94 5.80 -18.36
C ILE A 30 -3.29 5.12 -18.62
N ILE A 31 -4.35 5.90 -18.86
CA ILE A 31 -5.70 5.38 -19.13
C ILE A 31 -5.72 4.57 -20.42
N ASP A 32 -5.03 5.06 -21.46
CA ASP A 32 -4.96 4.44 -22.79
C ASP A 32 -4.03 3.21 -22.81
N GLY A 33 -3.28 2.95 -21.73
CA GLY A 33 -2.32 1.85 -21.65
C GLY A 33 -1.12 1.98 -22.58
N SER A 34 -0.86 3.19 -23.11
CA SER A 34 0.20 3.47 -24.09
C SER A 34 1.54 3.83 -23.46
N HIS A 35 1.62 3.86 -22.13
CA HIS A 35 2.85 4.18 -21.41
C HIS A 35 3.91 3.07 -21.60
N HIS A 36 5.09 3.45 -22.09
CA HIS A 36 6.21 2.53 -22.40
C HIS A 36 6.68 1.60 -21.26
N LYS A 37 6.35 1.92 -20.00
CA LYS A 37 6.64 1.05 -18.82
C LYS A 37 5.58 -0.03 -18.55
N GLY A 38 4.54 -0.13 -19.38
CA GLY A 38 3.45 -1.08 -19.22
C GLY A 38 2.32 -0.58 -18.32
N ASP A 39 1.54 -1.52 -17.75
CA ASP A 39 0.37 -1.21 -16.92
C ASP A 39 0.78 -0.59 -15.57
N VAL A 40 0.60 0.73 -15.48
CA VAL A 40 0.95 1.54 -14.31
C VAL A 40 0.05 1.20 -13.11
N PHE A 41 -1.25 0.96 -13.33
CA PHE A 41 -2.17 0.68 -12.22
C PHE A 41 -1.96 -0.72 -11.64
N ALA A 42 -1.75 -1.74 -12.48
CA ALA A 42 -1.44 -3.09 -12.00
C ALA A 42 -0.14 -3.10 -11.20
N THR A 43 0.90 -2.44 -11.72
CA THR A 43 2.19 -2.32 -11.04
C THR A 43 2.04 -1.60 -9.70
N ALA A 44 1.31 -0.48 -9.65
CA ALA A 44 1.08 0.29 -8.43
C ALA A 44 0.32 -0.52 -7.36
N ARG A 45 -0.69 -1.32 -7.75
CA ARG A 45 -1.42 -2.20 -6.83
C ARG A 45 -0.50 -3.24 -6.18
N ILE A 46 0.33 -3.92 -6.99
CA ILE A 46 1.26 -4.93 -6.49
C ILE A 46 2.30 -4.28 -5.57
N ALA A 47 2.86 -3.15 -5.99
CA ALA A 47 3.82 -2.39 -5.19
C ALA A 47 3.24 -1.98 -3.83
N GLY A 48 1.99 -1.49 -3.79
CA GLY A 48 1.29 -1.14 -2.55
C GLY A 48 1.08 -2.34 -1.62
N ILE A 49 0.64 -3.48 -2.15
CA ILE A 49 0.47 -4.73 -1.36
C ILE A 49 1.80 -5.20 -0.76
N GLN A 50 2.88 -5.17 -1.57
CA GLN A 50 4.21 -5.55 -1.10
C GLN A 50 4.75 -4.56 -0.06
N ALA A 51 4.55 -3.26 -0.28
CA ALA A 51 4.95 -2.22 0.67
C ALA A 51 4.24 -2.38 2.02
N ALA A 52 2.93 -2.65 2.03
CA ALA A 52 2.17 -2.86 3.26
C ALA A 52 2.77 -3.98 4.12
N LYS A 53 3.10 -5.13 3.52
CA LYS A 53 3.69 -6.28 4.22
C LYS A 53 5.11 -6.03 4.76
N ARG A 54 5.82 -5.06 4.16
CA ARG A 54 7.19 -4.67 4.52
C ARG A 54 7.26 -3.41 5.38
N THR A 55 6.13 -2.93 5.90
CA THR A 55 6.07 -1.68 6.69
C THR A 55 7.03 -1.69 7.87
N TRP A 56 7.16 -2.81 8.56
CA TRP A 56 8.05 -2.97 9.72
C TRP A 56 9.54 -3.01 9.35
N GLU A 57 9.88 -3.34 8.10
CA GLU A 57 11.24 -3.22 7.58
C GLU A 57 11.60 -1.75 7.25
N LEU A 58 10.59 -0.95 6.89
CA LEU A 58 10.76 0.45 6.45
C LEU A 58 10.67 1.46 7.61
N ILE A 59 9.83 1.19 8.61
CA ILE A 59 9.55 2.10 9.73
C ILE A 59 10.20 1.56 11.02
N PRO A 60 11.24 2.20 11.58
CA PRO A 60 12.10 1.62 12.62
C PRO A 60 11.42 1.12 13.90
N LEU A 61 10.24 1.65 14.24
CA LEU A 61 9.55 1.33 15.50
C LEU A 61 8.25 0.55 15.30
N CYS A 62 7.95 0.13 14.08
CA CYS A 62 6.79 -0.72 13.79
C CYS A 62 7.02 -2.16 14.24
N HIS A 63 5.96 -2.79 14.77
CA HIS A 63 5.96 -4.23 15.04
C HIS A 63 5.76 -5.03 13.75
N PRO A 64 6.40 -6.19 13.61
CA PRO A 64 6.07 -7.12 12.52
C PRO A 64 4.65 -7.66 12.73
N LEU A 65 3.80 -7.52 11.71
CA LEU A 65 2.40 -7.94 11.74
C LEU A 65 2.09 -8.84 10.55
N MET A 66 1.36 -9.94 10.80
CA MET A 66 0.77 -10.74 9.74
C MET A 66 -0.50 -10.07 9.23
N LEU A 67 -0.37 -9.30 8.15
CA LEU A 67 -1.51 -8.64 7.52
C LEU A 67 -2.47 -9.66 6.91
N ARG A 68 -3.76 -9.49 7.21
CA ARG A 68 -4.87 -10.18 6.54
C ARG A 68 -5.67 -9.15 5.78
N GLN A 69 -6.05 -9.46 4.54
CA GLN A 69 -6.91 -8.57 3.75
C GLN A 69 -8.34 -8.68 4.30
N SER A 70 -8.91 -7.55 4.75
CA SER A 70 -10.35 -7.47 5.01
C SER A 70 -11.03 -7.43 3.66
N GLY A 71 -11.82 -8.47 3.35
CA GLY A 71 -12.56 -8.54 2.11
C GLY A 71 -13.58 -7.40 2.01
N LYS A 72 -13.34 -6.51 1.06
CA LYS A 72 -14.39 -5.82 0.31
C LYS A 72 -14.11 -6.01 -1.16
#